data_AF-A0A920R9Q4-F1
#
_entry.id   AF-A0A920R9Q4-F1
#
_cell.length_a   1.000
_cell.length_b   1.000
_cell.length_c   1.000
_cell.angle_alpha   90.00
_cell.angle_beta   90.00
_cell.angle_gamma   90.00
#
_symmetry.space_group_name_H-M   'P 1'
#
loop_
_entity.id
_entity.type
_entity.pdbx_description
1 polymer ?
#
loop_
_entity_poly.entity_id
_entity_poly.type
_entity_poly.pdbx_seq_one_letter_code
_entity_poly.pdbx_strand_id
1 'polypeptide(L)' 'MKDAYSFHIDEGSLQQTYAVMHQTYCNIFSRLGLDYRPVIADSGSIGGSTSHEFPCAGEFW' A
#
# COMPACT_ATOMS: atom_id res chain seq x y z
N MET A 1 -10.10 11.07 -1.83
CA MET A 1 -9.82 9.71 -1.31
C MET A 1 -10.00 8.74 -2.46
N LYS A 2 -9.04 7.82 -2.69
CA LYS A 2 -9.11 6.83 -3.77
C LYS A 2 -9.04 5.45 -3.14
N ASP A 3 -10.18 4.80 -3.05
CA ASP A 3 -10.32 3.49 -2.41
C ASP A 3 -10.44 2.42 -3.49
N ALA A 4 -9.74 1.31 -3.29
CA ALA A 4 -9.76 0.17 -4.19
C ALA A 4 -9.97 -1.10 -3.37
N TYR A 5 -10.76 -2.02 -3.90
CA TYR A 5 -11.08 -3.29 -3.28
C TYR A 5 -10.86 -4.40 -4.31
N SER A 6 -10.27 -5.50 -3.89
CA SER A 6 -10.02 -6.67 -4.74
C SER A 6 -10.55 -7.94 -4.08
N PHE A 7 -10.99 -8.89 -4.90
CA PHE A 7 -11.62 -10.12 -4.45
C PHE A 7 -10.90 -11.29 -5.10
N HIS A 8 -10.49 -12.27 -4.28
CA HIS A 8 -9.62 -13.36 -4.69
C HIS A 8 -10.19 -14.69 -4.20
N ILE A 9 -10.07 -15.73 -5.04
CA ILE A 9 -10.49 -17.09 -4.69
C ILE A 9 -9.45 -17.79 -3.81
N ASP A 10 -8.19 -17.37 -3.89
CA ASP A 10 -7.06 -17.91 -3.17
C ASP A 10 -6.06 -16.83 -2.75
N GLU A 11 -5.20 -17.19 -1.79
CA GLU A 11 -4.18 -16.32 -1.21
C GLU A 11 -3.09 -15.90 -2.23
N GLY A 12 -2.74 -16.76 -3.19
CA GLY A 12 -1.76 -16.43 -4.22
C GLY A 12 -2.24 -15.30 -5.12
N SER A 13 -3.51 -15.34 -5.53
CA SER A 13 -4.15 -14.26 -6.30
C SER A 13 -4.21 -12.95 -5.50
N LEU A 14 -4.48 -13.03 -4.19
CA LEU A 14 -4.45 -11.88 -3.28
C LEU A 14 -3.06 -11.26 -3.23
N GLN A 15 -2.02 -12.06 -3.00
CA GLN A 15 -0.63 -11.59 -2.89
C GLN A 15 -0.14 -10.94 -4.18
N GLN A 16 -0.48 -11.50 -5.34
CA GLN A 16 -0.15 -10.91 -6.64
C GLN A 16 -0.79 -9.52 -6.79
N THR A 17 -2.06 -9.40 -6.45
CA THR A 17 -2.79 -8.13 -6.56
C THR A 17 -2.28 -7.11 -5.55
N TYR A 18 -1.93 -7.55 -4.34
CA TYR A 18 -1.29 -6.73 -3.33
C TYR A 18 0.04 -6.14 -3.84
N ALA A 19 0.91 -6.97 -4.42
CA ALA A 19 2.18 -6.53 -4.99
C ALA A 19 2.00 -5.53 -6.14
N VAL A 20 1.00 -5.76 -7.01
CA VAL A 20 0.64 -4.83 -8.09
C VAL A 20 0.18 -3.48 -7.52
N MET A 21 -0.65 -3.50 -6.49
CA MET A 21 -1.13 -2.27 -5.85
C MET A 21 0.01 -1.52 -5.16
N HIS A 22 0.88 -2.21 -4.43
CA HIS A 22 2.07 -1.63 -3.83
C HIS A 22 2.91 -0.88 -4.88
N GLN A 23 3.25 -1.54 -6.00
CA GLN A 23 4.00 -0.90 -7.08
C GLN A 23 3.25 0.26 -7.73
N THR A 24 1.92 0.14 -7.87
CA THR A 24 1.07 1.19 -8.43
C THR A 24 1.11 2.45 -7.57
N TYR A 25 0.97 2.32 -6.25
CA TYR A 25 1.08 3.45 -5.32
C TYR A 25 2.48 4.06 -5.34
N CYS A 26 3.54 3.25 -5.35
CA CYS A 26 4.90 3.76 -5.53
C CYS A 26 5.02 4.62 -6.79
N ASN A 27 4.55 4.09 -7.93
CA ASN A 27 4.60 4.81 -9.20
C ASN A 27 3.80 6.12 -9.17
N ILE A 28 2.63 6.13 -8.51
CA ILE A 28 1.81 7.34 -8.36
C ILE A 28 2.57 8.40 -7.57
N PHE A 29 3.08 8.07 -6.39
CA PHE A 29 3.78 9.04 -5.54
C PHE A 29 5.09 9.53 -6.18
N SER A 30 5.84 8.64 -6.85
CA SER A 30 7.02 9.04 -7.62
C SER A 30 6.68 9.98 -8.77
N ARG A 31 5.56 9.77 -9.48
CA ARG A 31 5.09 10.69 -10.54
C ARG A 31 4.64 12.04 -10.01
N LEU A 32 4.13 12.07 -8.78
CA LEU A 32 3.76 13.30 -8.08
C LEU A 32 4.98 14.05 -7.53
N GLY A 33 6.18 13.47 -7.58
CA GLY A 33 7.41 14.07 -7.05
C GLY A 33 7.45 14.12 -5.52
N LEU A 34 6.71 13.24 -4.85
CA LEU A 34 6.71 13.16 -3.39
C LEU A 34 7.92 12.33 -2.93
N ASP A 35 8.55 12.77 -1.85
CA ASP A 35 9.46 11.92 -1.08
C ASP A 35 8.60 11.07 -0.13
N TYR A 36 8.61 9.76 -0.30
CA TYR A 36 7.80 8.83 0.49
C TYR A 36 8.57 7.53 0.70
N ARG A 37 8.22 6.81 1.76
CA ARG A 37 8.78 5.48 2.04
C ARG A 37 7.67 4.52 2.45
N PRO A 38 7.43 3.43 1.71
CA PRO A 38 6.50 2.40 2.18
C PRO A 38 7.01 1.78 3.47
N VAL A 39 6.15 1.67 4.47
CA VAL A 39 6.43 1.06 5.77
C VAL A 39 5.39 0.01 6.09
N ILE A 40 5.80 -1.05 6.80
CA ILE A 40 4.86 -2.04 7.33
C ILE A 40 4.04 -1.36 8.42
N ALA A 41 2.73 -1.44 8.30
CA ALA A 41 1.78 -0.86 9.24
C ALA A 41 1.02 -1.97 9.99
N ASP A 42 0.38 -1.58 11.09
CA ASP A 42 -0.54 -2.47 11.77
C ASP A 42 -1.78 -2.71 10.88
N SER A 43 -2.26 -3.96 10.87
CA SER A 43 -3.45 -4.33 10.10
C SER A 43 -4.75 -3.89 10.80
N GLY A 44 -4.66 -3.53 12.09
CA GLY A 44 -5.74 -2.95 12.86
C GLY A 44 -7.02 -3.80 12.86
N SER A 45 -8.16 -3.14 13.07
CA SER A 45 -9.48 -3.78 13.24
C SER A 45 -10.14 -4.26 11.94
N ILE A 46 -9.65 -3.82 10.78
CA ILE A 46 -10.17 -4.25 9.47
C ILE A 46 -9.76 -5.70 9.18
N GLY A 47 -8.71 -6.18 9.86
CA GLY A 47 -8.23 -7.56 9.75
C GLY A 47 -7.42 -7.80 8.47
N GLY A 48 -6.44 -8.70 8.57
CA GLY A 48 -5.48 -8.99 7.51
C GLY A 48 -4.11 -9.32 8.09
N SER A 49 -3.25 -9.94 7.30
CA SER A 49 -1.89 -10.32 7.70
C SER A 49 -0.85 -9.24 7.37
N THR A 50 -1.13 -8.37 6.38
CA THR A 50 -0.15 -7.42 5.83
C THR A 50 -0.80 -6.07 5.51
N SER A 51 -0.28 -5.01 6.12
CA SER A 51 -0.66 -3.62 5.82
C SER A 51 0.60 -2.80 5.50
N HIS A 52 0.51 -1.90 4.52
CA HIS A 52 1.58 -0.96 4.17
C HIS A 52 1.03 0.45 4.13
N GLU A 53 1.71 1.36 4.81
CA GLU A 53 1.47 2.80 4.74
C GLU A 53 2.56 3.49 3.92
N PHE A 54 2.19 4.62 3.30
CA PHE A 54 3.08 5.42 2.46
C PHE A 54 3.17 6.85 3.01
N PRO A 55 3.82 7.06 4.18
CA PRO A 55 4.05 8.39 4.70
C PRO A 55 4.92 9.20 3.73
N CYS A 56 4.51 10.45 3.50
CA CYS A 56 5.38 11.45 2.87
C CYS A 56 6.45 11.88 3.88
N ALA A 57 7.68 12.05 3.44
CA ALA A 57 8.72 12.66 4.26
C ALA A 57 8.26 14.08 4.64
N GLY A 58 8.15 14.32 5.94
CA GLY A 58 7.94 15.63 6.53
C GLY A 58 9.12 15.97 7.44
N GLU A 59 9.17 17.18 7.97
CA GLU A 59 10.26 17.72 8.82
C GLU A 59 10.59 16.90 10.10
N PHE A 60 9.92 15.76 10.35
CA PHE A 60 10.03 14.95 11.56
C PHE A 60 10.14 13.43 11.32
N TRP A 61 10.62 12.99 10.16
CA TRP A 61 10.99 11.60 9.88
C TRP A 61 12.47 11.45 9.53
#